data_AF-A0A2D5YX38-F1
#
_entry.id   AF-A0A2D5YX38-F1
#
_cell.length_a   1.000
_cell.length_b   1.000
_cell.length_c   1.000
_cell.angle_alpha   90.00
_cell.angle_beta   90.00
_cell.angle_gamma   90.00
#
_symmetry.space_group_name_H-M   'P 1'
#
loop_
_entity.id
_entity.type
_entity.pdbx_description
1 polymer ?
#
loop_
_entity_poly.entity_id
_entity_poly.type
_entity_poly.pdbx_seq_one_letter_code
_entity_poly.pdbx_strand_id
1 'polypeptide(L)'
;MLRVEEQFDRWYQLHPGARRHRFGRLFRSPTLFEDIVKTITVCNIAWSGSIRMNQLLCDRVGADGDFPTAAELAALSPKRLAVRCKVGYRAERIIRFARDVRDRRIDLSAFDNPAATSDDLLAALRKIHGVGPYAAANILQHLGRYDQLAVDSETIRLFRDTHKVDGSLTRVTAAAEKHYARFAPFQFLAYWFELWGGYERDPEIQWMSD
;
A
#
# COMPACT_ATOMS: atom_id res chain seq x y z
N MET A 1 -4.35 -12.97 -5.79
CA MET A 1 -4.32 -12.54 -4.37
C MET A 1 -2.96 -12.73 -3.71
N LEU A 2 -2.35 -13.93 -3.70
CA LEU A 2 -1.11 -14.22 -2.94
C LEU A 2 0.21 -14.26 -3.75
N ARG A 3 0.16 -13.97 -5.06
CA ARG A 3 1.31 -14.09 -5.99
C ARG A 3 2.14 -15.35 -5.71
N VAL A 4 1.49 -16.51 -5.66
CA VAL A 4 2.11 -17.77 -5.23
C VAL A 4 3.32 -18.15 -6.10
N GLU A 5 3.33 -17.70 -7.35
CA GLU A 5 4.41 -17.88 -8.32
C GLU A 5 5.65 -17.01 -8.03
N GLU A 6 5.52 -16.00 -7.18
CA GLU A 6 6.65 -15.15 -6.81
C GLU A 6 7.67 -15.94 -5.99
N GLN A 7 8.91 -15.88 -6.47
CA GLN A 7 10.06 -16.59 -5.90
C GLN A 7 10.82 -15.66 -4.96
N PHE A 8 11.03 -16.11 -3.73
CA PHE A 8 11.70 -15.35 -2.68
C PHE A 8 13.09 -15.89 -2.36
N ASP A 9 13.66 -16.78 -3.19
CA ASP A 9 14.98 -17.39 -2.91
C ASP A 9 16.08 -16.34 -2.73
N ARG A 10 16.13 -15.34 -3.63
CA ARG A 10 17.09 -14.23 -3.51
C ARG A 10 16.84 -13.40 -2.25
N TRP A 11 15.57 -13.16 -1.89
CA TRP A 11 15.21 -12.47 -0.65
C TRP A 11 15.69 -13.25 0.58
N TYR A 12 15.47 -14.56 0.59
CA TYR A 12 15.89 -15.44 1.68
C TYR A 12 17.41 -15.64 1.79
N GLN A 13 18.14 -15.52 0.68
CA GLN A 13 19.60 -15.48 0.69
C GLN A 13 20.12 -14.19 1.32
N LEU A 14 19.52 -13.05 0.97
CA LEU A 14 19.90 -11.74 1.53
C LEU A 14 19.44 -11.56 2.98
N HIS A 15 18.35 -12.22 3.39
CA HIS A 15 17.77 -12.09 4.72
C HIS A 15 17.39 -13.45 5.34
N PRO A 16 18.35 -14.24 5.85
CA PRO A 16 18.10 -15.59 6.36
C PRO A 16 17.06 -15.68 7.49
N GLY A 17 16.91 -14.62 8.30
CA GLY A 17 15.85 -14.53 9.31
C GLY A 17 14.44 -14.62 8.70
N ALA A 18 14.22 -14.00 7.54
CA ALA A 18 12.94 -14.02 6.86
C ALA A 18 12.61 -15.42 6.31
N ARG A 19 13.64 -16.20 5.93
CA ARG A 19 13.48 -17.59 5.50
C ARG A 19 12.89 -18.48 6.59
N ARG A 20 13.34 -18.32 7.83
CA ARG A 20 12.87 -19.11 8.99
C ARG A 20 11.37 -18.91 9.22
N HIS A 21 10.89 -17.70 9.02
CA HIS A 21 9.47 -17.34 9.18
C HIS A 21 8.67 -17.42 7.86
N ARG A 22 9.29 -17.84 6.75
CA ARG A 22 8.70 -17.81 5.41
C ARG A 22 8.11 -16.43 5.04
N PHE A 23 8.73 -15.37 5.53
CA PHE A 23 8.23 -13.99 5.44
C PHE A 23 8.54 -13.34 4.09
N GLY A 24 7.62 -12.55 3.54
CA GLY A 24 7.87 -11.72 2.36
C GLY A 24 6.70 -11.67 1.38
N ARG A 25 5.77 -12.62 1.45
CA ARG A 25 4.54 -12.57 0.64
C ARG A 25 3.61 -11.50 1.19
N LEU A 26 3.14 -10.64 0.30
CA LEU A 26 2.14 -9.62 0.62
C LEU A 26 0.79 -10.01 0.04
N PHE A 27 -0.27 -9.71 0.77
CA PHE A 27 -1.62 -9.78 0.23
C PHE A 27 -1.82 -8.65 -0.79
N ARG A 28 -2.46 -9.02 -1.90
CA ARG A 28 -2.99 -8.11 -2.92
C ARG A 28 -4.49 -8.34 -3.03
N SER A 29 -5.27 -7.29 -3.22
CA SER A 29 -6.70 -7.43 -3.50
C SER A 29 -6.95 -8.18 -4.83
N PRO A 30 -8.18 -8.62 -5.13
CA PRO A 30 -8.52 -9.24 -6.42
C PRO A 30 -8.20 -8.34 -7.63
N THR A 31 -8.24 -7.02 -7.46
CA THR A 31 -7.97 -6.05 -8.53
C THR A 31 -7.01 -4.94 -8.10
N LEU A 32 -6.21 -4.43 -9.05
CA LEU A 32 -5.39 -3.22 -8.81
C LEU A 32 -6.25 -2.00 -8.49
N PHE A 33 -7.46 -1.93 -9.06
CA PHE A 33 -8.40 -0.85 -8.78
C PHE A 33 -8.71 -0.79 -7.27
N GLU A 34 -9.03 -1.93 -6.68
CA GLU A 34 -9.30 -2.06 -5.25
C GLU A 34 -8.08 -1.70 -4.41
N ASP A 35 -6.88 -2.19 -4.76
CA ASP A 35 -5.65 -1.82 -4.05
C ASP A 35 -5.45 -0.30 -4.04
N ILE A 36 -5.61 0.37 -5.19
CA ILE A 36 -5.44 1.82 -5.30
C ILE A 36 -6.48 2.57 -4.45
N VAL A 37 -7.76 2.14 -4.49
CA VAL A 37 -8.81 2.77 -3.66
C VAL A 37 -8.51 2.54 -2.18
N LYS A 38 -8.10 1.34 -1.77
CA LYS A 38 -7.69 1.03 -0.39
C LYS A 38 -6.51 1.88 0.05
N THR A 39 -5.47 2.04 -0.78
CA THR A 39 -4.35 2.96 -0.51
C THR A 39 -4.87 4.40 -0.32
N ILE A 40 -5.82 4.87 -1.13
CA ILE A 40 -6.41 6.20 -0.93
C ILE A 40 -7.13 6.30 0.43
N THR A 41 -7.88 5.27 0.82
CA THR A 41 -8.63 5.26 2.09
C THR A 41 -7.74 5.22 3.32
N VAL A 42 -6.58 4.55 3.27
CA VAL A 42 -5.67 4.40 4.42
C VAL A 42 -4.73 5.59 4.61
N CYS A 43 -4.50 6.40 3.55
CA CYS A 43 -3.70 7.62 3.67
C CYS A 43 -4.25 8.55 4.76
N ASN A 44 -3.44 8.94 5.76
CA ASN A 44 -3.78 9.91 6.81
C ASN A 44 -5.03 9.54 7.62
N ILE A 45 -5.15 8.28 8.05
CA ILE A 45 -6.19 7.85 8.98
C ILE A 45 -5.67 6.71 9.86
N ALA A 46 -6.30 6.50 11.02
CA ALA A 46 -6.10 5.29 11.80
C ALA A 46 -6.62 4.05 11.06
N TRP A 47 -6.01 2.90 11.32
CA TRP A 47 -6.33 1.62 10.66
C TRP A 47 -7.83 1.25 10.75
N SER A 48 -8.43 1.35 11.94
CA SER A 48 -9.86 1.09 12.15
C SER A 48 -10.78 1.99 11.32
N GLY A 49 -10.36 3.23 11.07
CA GLY A 49 -11.07 4.17 10.20
C GLY A 49 -11.05 3.72 8.74
N SER A 50 -9.90 3.24 8.26
CA SER A 50 -9.77 2.68 6.91
C SER A 50 -10.61 1.41 6.74
N ILE A 51 -10.57 0.49 7.72
CA ILE A 51 -11.42 -0.72 7.71
C ILE A 51 -12.89 -0.32 7.56
N ARG A 52 -13.36 0.62 8.39
CA ARG A 52 -14.76 1.08 8.35
C ARG A 52 -15.13 1.68 7.00
N MET A 53 -14.26 2.49 6.39
CA MET A 53 -14.52 3.06 5.06
C MET A 53 -14.66 1.97 4.00
N ASN A 54 -13.76 0.99 4.01
CA ASN A 54 -13.78 -0.11 3.04
C ASN A 54 -14.97 -1.04 3.22
N GLN A 55 -15.35 -1.35 4.47
CA GLN A 55 -16.59 -2.10 4.73
C GLN A 55 -17.82 -1.36 4.19
N LEU A 56 -17.90 -0.05 4.39
CA LEU A 56 -19.01 0.74 3.84
C LEU A 56 -18.97 0.89 2.32
N LEU A 57 -17.80 0.79 1.68
CA LEU A 57 -17.70 0.74 0.22
C LEU A 57 -18.36 -0.56 -0.28
N CYS A 58 -18.02 -1.69 0.31
CA CYS A 58 -18.65 -2.97 0.03
C CYS A 58 -20.16 -2.93 0.28
N ASP A 59 -20.58 -2.63 1.52
CA ASP A 59 -21.99 -2.73 1.94
C ASP A 59 -22.94 -1.76 1.22
N ARG A 60 -22.44 -0.59 0.77
CA ARG A 60 -23.30 0.53 0.32
C ARG A 60 -23.19 0.84 -1.16
N VAL A 61 -22.21 0.25 -1.84
CA VAL A 61 -21.92 0.56 -3.25
C VAL A 61 -21.69 -0.71 -4.06
N GLY A 62 -20.93 -1.68 -3.55
CA GLY A 62 -20.61 -2.88 -4.30
C GLY A 62 -21.81 -3.83 -4.39
N ALA A 63 -22.02 -4.39 -5.59
CA ALA A 63 -22.98 -5.47 -5.78
C ALA A 63 -22.63 -6.67 -4.89
N ASP A 64 -23.65 -7.29 -4.29
CA ASP A 64 -23.55 -8.51 -3.48
C ASP A 64 -22.55 -8.45 -2.29
N GLY A 65 -22.17 -7.24 -1.87
CA GLY A 65 -21.19 -7.02 -0.80
C GLY A 65 -19.73 -7.10 -1.26
N ASP A 66 -19.48 -7.22 -2.56
CA ASP A 66 -18.14 -7.15 -3.13
C ASP A 66 -17.54 -5.74 -3.03
N PHE A 67 -16.23 -5.63 -3.24
CA PHE A 67 -15.64 -4.31 -3.40
C PHE A 67 -16.16 -3.63 -4.68
N PRO A 68 -16.52 -2.34 -4.64
CA PRO A 68 -17.09 -1.65 -5.80
C PRO A 68 -16.17 -1.66 -7.02
N THR A 69 -16.76 -1.90 -8.18
CA THR A 69 -16.13 -1.68 -9.48
C THR A 69 -15.95 -0.19 -9.77
N ALA A 70 -15.08 0.11 -10.74
CA ALA A 70 -14.92 1.48 -11.24
C ALA A 70 -16.24 2.06 -11.78
N ALA A 71 -17.10 1.25 -12.39
CA ALA A 71 -18.38 1.71 -12.94
C ALA A 71 -19.37 2.12 -11.83
N GLU A 72 -19.50 1.31 -10.77
CA GLU A 72 -20.37 1.59 -9.63
C GLU A 72 -19.96 2.86 -8.90
N LEU A 73 -18.66 3.04 -8.64
CA LEU A 73 -18.15 4.26 -8.02
C LEU A 73 -18.33 5.46 -8.95
N ALA A 74 -18.05 5.34 -10.24
CA ALA A 74 -18.15 6.44 -11.20
C ALA A 74 -19.58 6.98 -11.37
N ALA A 75 -20.61 6.18 -11.07
CA ALA A 75 -22.02 6.55 -11.09
C ALA A 75 -22.44 7.45 -9.92
N LEU A 76 -21.63 7.55 -8.86
CA LEU A 76 -21.89 8.40 -7.71
C LEU A 76 -21.30 9.81 -7.89
N SER A 77 -21.80 10.75 -7.08
CA SER A 77 -21.14 12.04 -6.88
C SER A 77 -20.21 11.96 -5.66
N PRO A 78 -19.13 12.79 -5.60
CA PRO A 78 -18.26 12.85 -4.42
C PRO A 78 -19.02 13.08 -3.12
N LYS A 79 -20.01 13.99 -3.13
CA LYS A 79 -20.86 14.26 -1.96
C LYS A 79 -21.64 13.01 -1.50
N ARG A 80 -22.22 12.25 -2.44
CA ARG A 80 -22.95 11.01 -2.12
C ARG A 80 -22.02 9.95 -1.54
N LEU A 81 -20.85 9.76 -2.15
CA LEU A 81 -19.85 8.80 -1.68
C LEU A 81 -19.34 9.16 -0.28
N ALA A 82 -19.00 10.44 -0.04
CA ALA A 82 -18.55 10.92 1.26
C ALA A 82 -19.57 10.65 2.37
N VAL A 83 -20.86 10.86 2.10
CA VAL A 83 -21.94 10.63 3.07
C VAL A 83 -22.15 9.14 3.34
N ARG A 84 -22.22 8.32 2.28
CA ARG A 84 -22.52 6.87 2.36
C ARG A 84 -21.38 6.08 2.98
N CYS A 85 -20.16 6.32 2.53
CA CYS A 85 -18.99 5.50 2.86
C CYS A 85 -18.04 6.17 3.85
N LYS A 86 -18.39 7.38 4.33
CA LYS A 86 -17.61 8.15 5.31
C LYS A 86 -16.16 8.44 4.88
N VAL A 87 -15.87 8.42 3.58
CA VAL A 87 -14.53 8.63 3.02
C VAL A 87 -14.03 10.09 3.09
N GLY A 88 -14.93 11.03 3.43
CA GLY A 88 -14.59 12.45 3.62
C GLY A 88 -14.02 13.10 2.36
N TYR A 89 -12.94 13.87 2.51
CA TYR A 89 -12.27 14.58 1.40
C TYR A 89 -11.72 13.65 0.31
N ARG A 90 -11.58 12.34 0.59
CA ARG A 90 -11.08 11.35 -0.36
C ARG A 90 -12.11 11.04 -1.46
N ALA A 91 -13.37 11.37 -1.26
CA ALA A 91 -14.44 11.07 -2.21
C ALA A 91 -14.17 11.63 -3.62
N GLU A 92 -13.72 12.89 -3.70
CA GLU A 92 -13.35 13.54 -4.98
C GLU A 92 -12.35 12.69 -5.76
N ARG A 93 -11.32 12.21 -5.06
CA ARG A 93 -10.22 11.44 -5.62
C ARG A 93 -10.68 10.07 -6.09
N ILE A 94 -11.46 9.36 -5.27
CA ILE A 94 -11.99 8.04 -5.59
C ILE A 94 -12.90 8.11 -6.81
N ILE A 95 -13.83 9.06 -6.86
CA ILE A 95 -14.76 9.23 -7.99
C ILE A 95 -14.01 9.59 -9.28
N ARG A 96 -13.02 10.50 -9.21
CA ARG A 96 -12.21 10.85 -10.37
C ARG A 96 -11.43 9.65 -10.90
N PHE A 97 -10.75 8.91 -10.02
CA PHE A 97 -10.03 7.71 -10.40
C PHE A 97 -10.95 6.66 -11.03
N ALA A 98 -12.11 6.40 -10.41
CA ALA A 98 -13.12 5.48 -10.95
C ALA A 98 -13.60 5.88 -12.34
N ARG A 99 -13.82 7.18 -12.59
CA ARG A 99 -14.19 7.69 -13.93
C ARG A 99 -13.05 7.54 -14.93
N ASP A 100 -11.82 7.84 -14.54
CA ASP A 100 -10.67 7.73 -15.43
C ASP A 100 -10.40 6.26 -15.84
N VAL A 101 -10.62 5.31 -14.93
CA VAL A 101 -10.56 3.86 -15.26
C VAL A 101 -11.74 3.43 -16.13
N ARG A 102 -12.98 3.80 -15.77
CA ARG A 102 -14.18 3.48 -16.56
C ARG A 102 -14.09 4.02 -17.99
N ASP A 103 -13.63 5.27 -18.13
CA ASP A 103 -13.50 5.96 -19.42
C ASP A 103 -12.22 5.54 -20.19
N ARG A 104 -11.44 4.58 -19.66
CA ARG A 104 -10.16 4.11 -20.22
C ARG A 104 -9.10 5.20 -20.41
N ARG A 105 -9.17 6.28 -19.63
CA ARG A 105 -8.08 7.27 -19.54
C ARG A 105 -6.90 6.71 -18.75
N ILE A 106 -7.16 5.81 -17.82
CA ILE A 106 -6.15 5.01 -17.12
C ILE A 106 -6.43 3.55 -17.44
N ASP A 107 -5.48 2.91 -18.13
CA ASP A 107 -5.49 1.47 -18.34
C ASP A 107 -4.69 0.79 -17.22
N LEU A 108 -5.41 0.08 -16.34
CA LEU A 108 -4.78 -0.63 -15.22
C LEU A 108 -4.02 -1.88 -15.66
N SER A 109 -4.30 -2.44 -16.83
CA SER A 109 -3.57 -3.61 -17.33
C SER A 109 -2.11 -3.30 -17.71
N ALA A 110 -1.83 -2.03 -18.01
CA ALA A 110 -0.47 -1.56 -18.30
C ALA A 110 0.50 -1.74 -17.11
N PHE A 111 -0.02 -1.85 -15.88
CA PHE A 111 0.79 -2.04 -14.67
C PHE A 111 1.24 -3.50 -14.46
N ASP A 112 0.67 -4.45 -15.20
CA ASP A 112 1.08 -5.86 -15.15
C ASP A 112 2.18 -6.18 -16.20
N ASN A 113 2.70 -5.18 -16.91
CA ASN A 113 3.78 -5.35 -17.88
C ASN A 113 5.08 -5.85 -17.20
N PRO A 114 5.56 -7.07 -17.49
CA PRO A 114 6.75 -7.61 -16.85
C PRO A 114 8.03 -6.87 -17.26
N ALA A 115 8.03 -6.17 -18.40
CA ALA A 115 9.18 -5.37 -18.86
C ALA A 115 9.26 -3.98 -18.21
N ALA A 116 8.20 -3.53 -17.53
CA ALA A 116 8.19 -2.22 -16.89
C ALA A 116 9.09 -2.22 -15.64
N THR A 117 9.97 -1.22 -15.55
CA THR A 117 10.79 -0.99 -14.36
C THR A 117 9.93 -0.41 -13.23
N SER A 118 10.42 -0.50 -12.00
CA SER A 118 9.75 0.14 -10.86
C SER A 118 9.60 1.66 -11.04
N ASP A 119 10.59 2.32 -11.66
CA ASP A 119 10.54 3.75 -11.95
C ASP A 119 9.46 4.10 -12.99
N ASP A 120 9.30 3.28 -14.04
CA ASP A 120 8.24 3.45 -15.04
C ASP A 120 6.85 3.34 -14.39
N LEU A 121 6.67 2.32 -13.56
CA LEU A 121 5.42 2.08 -12.83
C LEU A 121 5.15 3.20 -11.82
N LEU A 122 6.17 3.67 -11.11
CA LEU A 122 6.07 4.78 -10.17
C LEU A 122 5.66 6.07 -10.89
N ALA A 123 6.28 6.37 -12.03
CA ALA A 123 5.93 7.52 -12.85
C ALA A 123 4.49 7.42 -13.38
N ALA A 124 4.04 6.24 -13.77
CA ALA A 124 2.66 6.00 -14.20
C ALA A 124 1.66 6.18 -13.04
N LEU A 125 1.93 5.60 -11.86
CA LEU A 125 1.08 5.72 -10.67
C LEU A 125 0.94 7.18 -10.24
N ARG A 126 2.01 7.97 -10.30
CA ARG A 126 2.00 9.39 -9.92
C ARG A 126 1.20 10.29 -10.86
N LYS A 127 0.82 9.82 -12.05
CA LYS A 127 -0.11 10.53 -12.94
C LYS A 127 -1.55 10.43 -12.45
N ILE A 128 -1.86 9.44 -11.60
CA ILE A 128 -3.19 9.29 -11.02
C ILE A 128 -3.42 10.43 -10.02
N HIS A 129 -4.50 11.18 -10.23
CA HIS A 129 -4.79 12.33 -9.39
C HIS A 129 -4.86 11.95 -7.90
N GLY A 130 -4.01 12.58 -7.10
CA GLY A 130 -3.95 12.37 -5.66
C GLY A 130 -3.16 11.13 -5.22
N VAL A 131 -2.52 10.41 -6.13
CA VAL A 131 -1.48 9.43 -5.79
C VAL A 131 -0.15 10.17 -5.66
N GLY A 132 0.24 10.46 -4.41
CA GLY A 132 1.53 11.06 -4.09
C GLY A 132 2.66 10.02 -4.01
N PRO A 133 3.90 10.46 -3.69
CA PRO A 133 5.06 9.57 -3.60
C PRO A 133 4.85 8.37 -2.66
N TYR A 134 4.31 8.61 -1.47
CA TYR A 134 3.99 7.55 -0.50
C TYR A 134 3.00 6.53 -1.08
N ALA A 135 1.87 7.01 -1.61
CA ALA A 135 0.82 6.14 -2.14
C ALA A 135 1.34 5.31 -3.33
N ALA A 136 2.12 5.92 -4.22
CA ALA A 136 2.74 5.22 -5.36
C ALA A 136 3.69 4.11 -4.87
N ALA A 137 4.57 4.41 -3.91
CA ALA A 137 5.47 3.41 -3.33
C ALA A 137 4.72 2.27 -2.62
N ASN A 138 3.61 2.57 -1.94
CA ASN A 138 2.77 1.56 -1.32
C ASN A 138 2.08 0.65 -2.37
N ILE A 139 1.54 1.23 -3.44
CA ILE A 139 0.91 0.47 -4.53
C ILE A 139 1.93 -0.43 -5.25
N LEU A 140 3.18 0.04 -5.43
CA LEU A 140 4.25 -0.79 -6.02
C LEU A 140 4.48 -2.10 -5.28
N GLN A 141 4.33 -2.11 -3.96
CA GLN A 141 4.50 -3.32 -3.15
C GLN A 141 3.43 -4.37 -3.49
N HIS A 142 2.20 -3.94 -3.76
CA HIS A 142 1.11 -4.80 -4.25
C HIS A 142 1.39 -5.32 -5.68
N LEU A 143 2.16 -4.56 -6.47
CA LEU A 143 2.70 -4.99 -7.77
C LEU A 143 3.98 -5.83 -7.65
N GLY A 144 4.38 -6.21 -6.43
CA GLY A 144 5.59 -6.99 -6.14
C GLY A 144 6.86 -6.30 -6.63
N ARG A 145 6.90 -4.98 -6.48
CA ARG A 145 8.09 -4.15 -6.63
C ARG A 145 8.45 -3.64 -5.25
N TYR A 146 9.56 -4.13 -4.70
CA TYR A 146 9.95 -3.94 -3.31
C TYR A 146 11.10 -2.97 -3.13
N ASP A 147 11.52 -2.31 -4.20
CA ASP A 147 12.70 -1.47 -4.26
C ASP A 147 12.47 -0.03 -3.78
N GLN A 148 11.22 0.31 -3.46
CA GLN A 148 10.80 1.63 -2.99
C GLN A 148 10.25 1.55 -1.57
N LEU A 149 10.62 2.51 -0.71
CA LEU A 149 10.06 2.65 0.63
C LEU A 149 8.86 3.58 0.63
N ALA A 150 7.74 3.11 1.17
CA ALA A 150 6.59 3.96 1.48
C ALA A 150 6.75 4.51 2.91
N VAL A 151 7.56 5.55 3.08
CA VAL A 151 7.88 6.10 4.41
C VAL A 151 6.66 6.80 5.01
N ASP A 152 6.25 6.34 6.19
CA ASP A 152 5.11 6.83 6.98
C ASP A 152 5.45 7.00 8.47
N SER A 153 4.43 7.27 9.30
CA SER A 153 4.61 7.43 10.75
C SER A 153 5.23 6.20 11.42
N GLU A 154 4.93 4.99 10.94
CA GLU A 154 5.48 3.74 11.49
C GLU A 154 6.96 3.59 11.14
N THR A 155 7.34 3.98 9.92
CA THR A 155 8.75 4.07 9.53
C THR A 155 9.51 5.05 10.42
N ILE A 156 8.94 6.23 10.67
CA ILE A 156 9.55 7.24 11.53
C ILE A 156 9.68 6.74 12.98
N ARG A 157 8.64 6.09 13.50
CA ARG A 157 8.63 5.50 14.85
C ARG A 157 9.71 4.43 14.99
N LEU A 158 9.77 3.47 14.06
CA LEU A 158 10.78 2.42 14.06
C LEU A 158 12.20 3.00 14.11
N PHE A 159 12.49 4.03 13.31
CA PHE A 159 13.83 4.61 13.25
C PHE A 159 14.20 5.43 14.50
N ARG A 160 13.24 6.08 15.14
CA ARG A 160 13.49 6.76 16.41
C ARG A 160 13.69 5.75 17.54
N ASP A 161 12.83 4.74 17.62
CA ASP A 161 12.79 3.85 18.77
C ASP A 161 13.87 2.77 18.69
N THR A 162 14.11 2.20 17.51
CA THR A 162 15.06 1.09 17.32
C THR A 162 16.42 1.57 16.83
N HIS A 163 16.44 2.45 15.81
CA HIS A 163 17.70 2.93 15.21
C HIS A 163 18.27 4.18 15.91
N LYS A 164 17.55 4.74 16.89
CA LYS A 164 17.93 5.95 17.63
C LYS A 164 18.27 7.13 16.71
N VAL A 165 17.52 7.27 15.61
CA VAL A 165 17.68 8.36 14.65
C VAL A 165 16.66 9.46 14.98
N ASP A 166 17.15 10.52 15.62
CA ASP A 166 16.36 11.70 15.92
C ASP A 166 16.50 12.81 14.87
N GLY A 167 15.58 13.78 14.92
CA GLY A 167 15.58 14.98 14.11
C GLY A 167 14.37 15.12 13.18
N SER A 168 14.55 15.91 12.12
CA SER A 168 13.50 16.22 11.15
C SER A 168 13.04 14.97 10.39
N LEU A 169 11.79 14.98 9.89
CA LEU A 169 11.26 13.89 9.07
C LEU A 169 12.18 13.57 7.88
N THR A 170 12.69 14.59 7.19
CA THR A 170 13.64 14.44 6.08
C THR A 170 14.90 13.67 6.48
N ARG A 171 15.46 13.94 7.67
CA ARG A 171 16.65 13.23 8.16
C ARG A 171 16.35 11.76 8.43
N VAL A 172 15.22 11.48 9.07
CA VAL A 172 14.81 10.10 9.39
C VAL A 172 14.52 9.32 8.11
N THR A 173 13.80 9.93 7.15
CA THR A 173 13.56 9.36 5.81
C THR A 173 14.87 9.00 5.10
N ALA A 174 15.82 9.94 5.02
CA ALA A 174 17.11 9.69 4.37
C ALA A 174 17.92 8.60 5.08
N ALA A 175 17.83 8.53 6.41
CA ALA A 175 18.46 7.45 7.19
C ALA A 175 17.82 6.09 6.88
N ALA A 176 16.50 6.03 6.75
CA ALA A 176 15.78 4.80 6.38
C ALA A 176 16.13 4.32 4.98
N GLU A 177 16.09 5.22 3.99
CA GLU A 177 16.48 4.91 2.61
C GLU A 177 17.93 4.39 2.54
N LYS A 178 18.86 5.07 3.22
CA LYS A 178 20.26 4.63 3.29
C LYS A 178 20.40 3.28 4.00
N HIS A 179 19.67 3.07 5.10
CA HIS A 179 19.74 1.82 5.87
C HIS A 179 19.30 0.63 5.02
N TYR A 180 18.18 0.77 4.31
CA TYR A 180 17.60 -0.34 3.55
C TYR A 180 18.17 -0.51 2.15
N ALA A 181 18.88 0.47 1.58
CA ALA A 181 19.51 0.38 0.26
C ALA A 181 20.36 -0.90 0.06
N ARG A 182 20.98 -1.42 1.13
CA ARG A 182 21.76 -2.67 1.10
C ARG A 182 20.96 -3.93 0.73
N PHE A 183 19.63 -3.89 0.89
CA PHE A 183 18.74 -5.02 0.63
C PHE A 183 18.20 -5.04 -0.79
N ALA A 184 18.71 -4.19 -1.70
CA ALA A 184 18.21 -4.09 -3.05
C ALA A 184 18.09 -5.45 -3.79
N PRO A 185 16.95 -5.73 -4.46
CA PRO A 185 15.77 -4.88 -4.69
C PRO A 185 14.64 -5.07 -3.66
N PHE A 186 14.92 -5.56 -2.46
CA PHE A 186 13.94 -5.92 -1.42
C PHE A 186 13.90 -4.92 -0.24
N GLN A 187 14.20 -3.64 -0.49
CA GLN A 187 14.25 -2.60 0.54
C GLN A 187 12.97 -2.57 1.40
N PHE A 188 11.80 -2.62 0.77
CA PHE A 188 10.53 -2.66 1.46
C PHE A 188 10.34 -3.92 2.29
N LEU A 189 10.70 -5.10 1.78
CA LEU A 189 10.54 -6.34 2.55
C LEU A 189 11.45 -6.37 3.78
N ALA A 190 12.66 -5.80 3.68
CA ALA A 190 13.55 -5.64 4.82
C ALA A 190 12.95 -4.72 5.88
N TYR A 191 12.43 -3.57 5.47
CA TYR A 191 11.69 -2.68 6.35
C TYR A 191 10.49 -3.38 7.01
N TRP A 192 9.67 -4.05 6.20
CA TRP A 192 8.47 -4.73 6.68
C TRP A 192 8.80 -5.86 7.66
N PHE A 193 9.87 -6.61 7.41
CA PHE A 193 10.33 -7.67 8.31
C PHE A 193 10.81 -7.13 9.66
N GLU A 194 11.54 -6.01 9.65
CA GLU A 194 12.01 -5.38 10.88
C GLU A 194 10.84 -4.82 11.70
N LEU A 195 9.92 -4.12 11.04
CA LEU A 195 8.71 -3.60 11.67
C LEU A 195 7.84 -4.71 12.26
N TRP A 196 7.60 -5.78 11.49
CA TRP A 196 6.87 -6.97 11.94
C TRP A 196 7.52 -7.60 13.17
N GLY A 197 8.83 -7.78 13.16
CA GLY A 197 9.56 -8.28 14.34
C GLY A 197 9.40 -7.37 15.56
N GLY A 198 9.24 -6.06 15.36
CA GLY A 198 8.89 -5.12 16.42
C GLY A 198 7.52 -5.42 17.04
N TYR A 199 6.50 -5.63 16.21
CA TYR A 199 5.15 -5.96 16.67
C TYR A 199 5.07 -7.32 17.37
N GLU A 200 5.78 -8.34 16.89
CA GLU A 200 5.83 -9.67 17.53
C GLU A 200 6.43 -9.64 18.94
N ARG A 201 7.30 -8.66 19.21
CA ARG A 201 7.89 -8.47 20.54
C ARG A 201 7.05 -7.57 21.45
N ASP A 202 6.03 -6.91 20.90
CA ASP A 202 5.16 -5.99 21.64
C ASP A 202 3.98 -6.77 22.25
N PRO A 203 3.96 -6.94 23.59
CA PRO A 203 2.89 -7.70 24.25
C PRO A 203 1.51 -7.08 24.06
N GLU A 204 1.42 -5.77 23.77
CA GLU A 204 0.14 -5.07 23.59
C GLU A 204 -0.47 -5.28 22.20
N ILE A 205 0.30 -5.78 21.22
CA ILE A 205 -0.14 -5.97 19.82
C ILE A 205 -0.29 -7.47 19.48
N GLN A 206 0.24 -8.36 20.34
CA GLN A 206 0.28 -9.80 20.12
C GLN A 206 -1.12 -10.43 19.86
N TRP A 207 -2.21 -9.85 20.38
CA TRP A 207 -3.60 -10.33 20.16
C TRP A 207 -4.14 -10.14 18.73
N MET A 208 -3.45 -9.39 17.86
CA MET A 208 -3.83 -9.27 16.43
C MET A 208 -3.34 -10.47 15.59
N SER A 209 -2.63 -11.41 16.21
CA SER A 209 -1.98 -12.56 15.56
C SER A 209 -2.70 -13.89 15.78
N ASP A 210 -3.80 -13.88 16.55
CA ASP A 210 -4.71 -15.00 16.79
C ASP A 210 -6.02 -14.83 16.00
#